data_AF-A0A6L8QAI2-F1
#
_entry.id   AF-A0A6L8QAI2-F1
#
_cell.length_a   1.000
_cell.length_b   1.000
_cell.length_c   1.000
_cell.angle_alpha   90.00
_cell.angle_beta   90.00
_cell.angle_gamma   90.00
#
_symmetry.space_group_name_H-M   'P 1'
#
loop_
_entity.id
_entity.type
_entity.pdbx_description
1 polymer ?
#
loop_
_entity_poly.entity_id
_entity_poly.type
_entity_poly.pdbx_seq_one_letter_code
_entity_poly.pdbx_strand_id
1 'polypeptide(L)'
;MVYTEARFVSQVRVYSYIQLSIAMAMSLMFIGCGTVDLEIRQNVTNTSMHPRSVAILPFTLEEQSHEDVSPHELFRNCFYNYFSFLGYTDLPLNTIDQKLKNAGLTDNKKILELSPERLREILGVDAVIRARVLSTSNFTGGIHAETSIKAGIDMLDLRTGDIIWETEHKESTYSGILSPTIVEIIQDQMDNVKVDEAFYKTAEMFSMNMMKEIPDPADSWKEEIRLPKITSIETNLKPGLKLKPNDRIYVNLRGDPGLTGYFDIGSWKSNIPLKEIVPGLYTGSYTIKSSDEASSSLIVGTLKNKNGLAGKKFYKEGMAHFDSSTN
;
A
#
# COMPACT_ATOMS: atom_id res chain seq x y z
N MET A 1 18.77 -56.21 76.47
CA MET A 1 19.87 -56.62 75.56
C MET A 1 19.26 -57.52 74.50
N VAL A 2 18.88 -56.94 73.36
CA VAL A 2 18.27 -57.68 72.25
C VAL A 2 18.89 -57.12 70.97
N TYR A 3 19.75 -57.90 70.35
CA TYR A 3 20.03 -57.82 68.92
C TYR A 3 18.99 -58.70 68.22
N THR A 4 18.32 -58.16 67.21
CA THR A 4 17.66 -59.00 66.20
C THR A 4 17.70 -58.27 64.87
N GLU A 5 18.62 -58.71 64.00
CA GLU A 5 18.56 -58.43 62.57
C GLU A 5 17.41 -59.22 61.95
N ALA A 6 16.66 -58.61 61.04
CA ALA A 6 15.96 -59.34 59.98
C ALA A 6 15.70 -58.45 58.75
N ARG A 7 16.60 -58.62 57.77
CA ARG A 7 16.39 -58.84 56.32
C ARG A 7 15.28 -58.08 55.55
N PHE A 8 15.79 -57.40 54.53
CA PHE A 8 15.14 -56.88 53.31
C PHE A 8 14.17 -57.85 52.60
N VAL A 9 13.05 -57.31 52.09
CA VAL A 9 12.25 -57.90 51.00
C VAL A 9 11.93 -56.85 49.93
N SER A 10 12.54 -57.10 48.76
CA SER A 10 12.24 -56.73 47.36
C SER A 10 11.42 -55.47 46.97
N GLN A 11 12.16 -54.51 46.39
CA GLN A 11 11.73 -53.26 45.76
C GLN A 11 11.05 -53.38 44.36
N VAL A 12 10.66 -54.58 43.92
CA VAL A 12 10.38 -54.83 42.48
C VAL A 12 8.90 -54.63 42.08
N ARG A 13 7.95 -54.63 43.03
CA ARG A 13 6.51 -54.50 42.70
C ARG A 13 5.96 -53.08 42.64
N VAL A 14 6.70 -52.07 43.10
CA VAL A 14 6.20 -50.68 43.23
C VAL A 14 6.34 -49.89 41.92
N TYR A 15 7.35 -50.19 41.10
CA TYR A 15 7.60 -49.47 39.84
C TYR A 15 6.54 -49.71 38.75
N SER A 16 5.86 -50.86 38.76
CA SER A 16 4.87 -51.20 37.72
C SER A 16 3.54 -50.44 37.87
N TYR A 17 3.18 -50.00 39.07
CA TYR A 17 1.93 -49.26 39.30
C TYR A 17 2.11 -47.75 39.09
N ILE A 18 3.31 -47.22 39.33
CA ILE A 18 3.61 -45.78 39.17
C ILE A 18 3.69 -45.38 37.69
N GLN A 19 4.21 -46.24 36.80
CA GLN A 19 4.21 -45.97 35.35
C GLN A 19 2.81 -45.98 34.73
N LEU A 20 1.87 -46.78 35.27
CA LEU A 20 0.50 -46.85 34.74
C LEU A 20 -0.33 -45.61 35.13
N SER A 21 -0.08 -45.01 36.30
CA SER A 21 -0.76 -43.80 36.76
C SER A 21 -0.30 -42.51 36.06
N ILE A 22 0.94 -42.46 35.54
CA ILE A 22 1.44 -41.29 34.79
C ILE A 22 0.91 -41.26 33.35
N ALA A 23 0.63 -42.43 32.77
CA ALA A 23 0.03 -42.53 31.43
C ALA A 23 -1.47 -42.13 31.42
N MET A 24 -2.20 -42.32 32.52
CA MET A 24 -3.64 -42.01 32.61
C MET A 24 -3.94 -40.54 32.97
N ALA A 25 -2.95 -39.79 33.50
CA ALA A 25 -3.08 -38.36 33.80
C ALA A 25 -2.71 -37.45 32.61
N MET A 26 -2.01 -37.96 31.59
CA MET A 26 -1.68 -37.21 30.37
C MET A 26 -2.76 -37.29 29.27
N SER A 27 -3.82 -38.08 29.46
CA SER A 27 -4.85 -38.30 28.43
C SER A 27 -6.08 -37.38 28.52
N LEU A 28 -6.11 -36.43 29.47
CA LEU A 28 -7.28 -35.57 29.74
C LEU A 28 -7.11 -34.09 29.33
N MET A 29 -6.10 -33.74 28.54
CA MET A 29 -5.90 -32.38 28.01
C MET A 29 -6.25 -32.17 26.53
N PHE A 30 -6.96 -33.12 25.91
CA PHE A 30 -7.44 -32.93 24.53
C PHE A 30 -8.96 -33.09 24.49
N ILE A 31 -9.71 -32.02 24.75
CA ILE A 31 -10.94 -31.63 24.04
C ILE A 31 -11.18 -30.17 24.41
N GLY A 32 -10.87 -29.28 23.46
CA GLY A 32 -11.03 -27.85 23.62
C GLY A 32 -10.64 -27.09 22.36
N CYS A 33 -10.99 -27.62 21.18
CA CYS A 33 -11.00 -26.81 19.97
C CYS A 33 -12.36 -26.11 19.96
N GLY A 34 -12.41 -24.90 20.50
CA GLY A 34 -13.51 -23.99 20.25
C GLY A 34 -13.53 -23.68 18.76
N THR A 35 -14.36 -24.37 17.99
CA THR A 35 -14.76 -23.90 16.68
C THR A 35 -15.59 -22.66 16.90
N VAL A 36 -14.97 -21.49 16.71
CA VAL A 36 -15.73 -20.27 16.50
C VAL A 36 -16.47 -20.47 15.20
N ASP A 37 -17.77 -20.72 15.28
CA ASP A 37 -18.66 -20.66 14.13
C ASP A 37 -18.80 -19.17 13.77
N LEU A 38 -17.82 -18.67 13.04
CA LEU A 38 -17.98 -17.41 12.32
C LEU A 38 -18.94 -17.74 11.19
N GLU A 39 -20.23 -17.45 11.41
CA GLU A 39 -21.11 -17.07 10.30
C GLU A 39 -20.49 -15.82 9.65
N ILE A 40 -19.49 -16.04 8.80
CA ILE A 40 -19.23 -15.11 7.72
C ILE A 40 -20.52 -15.17 6.92
N ARG A 41 -21.36 -14.13 7.05
CA ARG A 41 -22.34 -13.79 6.03
C ARG A 41 -21.58 -13.44 4.76
N GLN A 42 -21.01 -14.46 4.12
CA GLN A 42 -20.75 -14.43 2.69
C GLN A 42 -22.15 -14.46 2.09
N ASN A 43 -22.73 -13.28 1.88
CA ASN A 43 -23.68 -13.17 0.80
C ASN A 43 -22.92 -13.71 -0.42
N VAL A 44 -23.35 -14.89 -0.89
CA VAL A 44 -22.93 -15.46 -2.16
C VAL A 44 -23.50 -14.53 -3.22
N THR A 45 -22.87 -13.37 -3.39
CA THR A 45 -22.97 -12.60 -4.63
C THR A 45 -22.16 -13.39 -5.64
N ASN A 46 -22.84 -13.76 -6.73
CA ASN A 46 -22.29 -14.44 -7.90
C ASN A 46 -20.80 -14.20 -8.09
N THR A 47 -20.01 -15.28 -8.04
CA THR A 47 -18.56 -15.33 -8.28
C THR A 47 -18.14 -14.86 -9.69
N SER A 48 -19.06 -14.28 -10.47
CA SER A 48 -18.89 -13.85 -11.86
C SER A 48 -18.75 -12.33 -12.03
N MET A 49 -18.70 -11.54 -10.96
CA MET A 49 -18.65 -10.08 -11.06
C MET A 49 -17.75 -9.40 -10.01
N HIS A 50 -16.49 -9.82 -9.86
CA HIS A 50 -15.52 -8.93 -9.21
C HIS A 50 -15.27 -7.69 -10.11
N PRO A 51 -15.19 -6.47 -9.56
CA PRO A 51 -14.90 -5.28 -10.35
C PRO A 51 -13.52 -5.41 -10.99
N ARG A 52 -13.38 -5.02 -12.26
CA ARG A 52 -12.11 -5.09 -12.98
C ARG A 52 -11.38 -3.75 -12.99
N SER A 53 -12.15 -2.67 -13.02
CA SER A 53 -11.62 -1.31 -13.07
C SER A 53 -11.99 -0.52 -11.82
N VAL A 54 -11.02 0.21 -11.25
CA VAL A 54 -11.17 0.92 -9.99
C VAL A 54 -10.63 2.34 -10.10
N ALA A 55 -11.37 3.32 -9.57
CA ALA A 55 -10.89 4.68 -9.40
C ALA A 55 -10.72 5.04 -7.92
N ILE A 56 -9.64 5.73 -7.58
CA ILE A 56 -9.36 6.20 -6.22
C ILE A 56 -9.79 7.67 -6.14
N LEU A 57 -10.93 7.90 -5.48
CA LEU A 57 -11.52 9.23 -5.38
C LEU A 57 -10.61 10.18 -4.60
N PRO A 58 -10.79 11.51 -4.75
CA PRO A 58 -10.19 12.48 -3.86
C PRO A 58 -10.55 12.16 -2.40
N PHE A 59 -9.53 11.94 -1.56
CA PHE A 59 -9.74 11.68 -0.14
C PHE A 59 -10.24 12.95 0.54
N THR A 60 -11.07 12.80 1.57
CA THR A 60 -11.53 13.94 2.38
C THR A 60 -10.74 14.04 3.67
N LEU A 61 -10.78 15.22 4.28
CA LEU A 61 -10.27 15.47 5.61
C LEU A 61 -11.40 16.06 6.48
N GLU A 62 -11.68 15.44 7.63
CA GLU A 62 -12.76 15.86 8.52
C GLU A 62 -12.34 17.02 9.43
N GLU A 63 -11.20 16.87 10.11
CA GLU A 63 -10.62 17.89 10.98
C GLU A 63 -9.70 18.83 10.18
N GLN A 64 -9.75 20.14 10.44
CA GLN A 64 -8.81 21.06 9.79
C GLN A 64 -7.38 20.69 10.18
N SER A 65 -6.53 20.45 9.18
CA SER A 65 -5.09 20.34 9.42
C SER A 65 -4.55 21.74 9.72
N HIS A 66 -3.71 21.84 10.74
CA HIS A 66 -2.96 23.05 11.06
C HIS A 66 -1.61 23.12 10.34
N GLU A 67 -1.33 22.14 9.47
CA GLU A 67 -0.08 21.97 8.75
C GLU A 67 -0.20 22.59 7.35
N ASP A 68 0.92 23.05 6.79
CA ASP A 68 0.99 23.57 5.40
C ASP A 68 0.78 22.44 4.36
N VAL A 69 0.86 21.18 4.80
CA VAL A 69 0.63 19.97 3.99
C VAL A 69 -0.86 19.66 3.91
N SER A 70 -1.28 18.99 2.84
CA SER A 70 -2.58 18.32 2.76
C SER A 70 -2.43 16.80 3.00
N PRO A 71 -2.49 16.30 4.26
CA PRO A 71 -2.27 14.89 4.58
C PRO A 71 -3.15 13.92 3.77
N HIS A 72 -4.38 14.31 3.48
CA HIS A 72 -5.32 13.49 2.72
C HIS A 72 -4.93 13.37 1.23
N GLU A 73 -4.38 14.42 0.62
CA GLU A 73 -3.86 14.37 -0.76
C GLU A 73 -2.59 13.53 -0.84
N LEU A 74 -1.67 13.74 0.11
CA LEU A 74 -0.46 12.94 0.24
C LEU A 74 -0.82 11.46 0.44
N PHE A 75 -1.78 11.18 1.33
CA PHE A 75 -2.23 9.81 1.58
C PHE A 75 -2.87 9.17 0.36
N ARG A 76 -3.69 9.90 -0.39
CA ARG A 76 -4.25 9.42 -1.67
C ARG A 76 -3.16 9.03 -2.67
N ASN A 77 -2.10 9.83 -2.79
CA ASN A 77 -0.97 9.55 -3.67
C ASN A 77 -0.22 8.27 -3.25
N CYS A 78 0.10 8.14 -1.95
CA CYS A 78 0.70 6.92 -1.41
C CYS A 78 -0.20 5.71 -1.66
N PHE A 79 -1.49 5.82 -1.33
CA PHE A 79 -2.45 4.75 -1.47
C PHE A 79 -2.55 4.26 -2.93
N TYR A 80 -2.64 5.18 -3.89
CA TYR A 80 -2.67 4.84 -5.32
C TYR A 80 -1.43 4.06 -5.76
N ASN A 81 -0.24 4.48 -5.30
CA ASN A 81 1.01 3.80 -5.64
C ASN A 81 0.99 2.33 -5.20
N TYR A 82 0.48 2.03 -4.01
CA TYR A 82 0.39 0.65 -3.51
C TYR A 82 -0.81 -0.13 -4.05
N PHE A 83 -1.96 0.52 -4.20
CA PHE A 83 -3.16 -0.09 -4.77
C PHE A 83 -2.90 -0.66 -6.16
N SER A 84 -2.01 -0.02 -6.91
CA SER A 84 -1.61 -0.46 -8.22
C SER A 84 -0.87 -1.81 -8.30
N PHE A 85 -0.53 -2.42 -7.15
CA PHE A 85 -0.02 -3.79 -7.08
C PHE A 85 -1.11 -4.86 -7.06
N LEU A 86 -2.35 -4.49 -6.73
CA LEU A 86 -3.49 -5.41 -6.77
C LEU A 86 -3.89 -5.69 -8.22
N GLY A 87 -4.58 -6.81 -8.46
CA GLY A 87 -5.00 -7.25 -9.80
C GLY A 87 -6.06 -6.40 -10.50
N TYR A 88 -6.27 -5.15 -10.09
CA TYR A 88 -7.24 -4.20 -10.66
C TYR A 88 -6.64 -3.36 -11.78
N THR A 89 -7.49 -2.92 -12.72
CA THR A 89 -7.15 -1.85 -13.67
C THR A 89 -7.47 -0.50 -13.03
N ASP A 90 -6.44 0.18 -12.50
CA ASP A 90 -6.58 1.51 -11.90
C ASP A 90 -6.72 2.63 -12.95
N LEU A 91 -7.48 3.67 -12.62
CA LEU A 91 -7.54 4.92 -13.40
C LEU A 91 -6.54 5.94 -12.83
N PRO A 92 -5.69 6.60 -13.65
CA PRO A 92 -4.72 7.57 -13.14
C PRO A 92 -5.38 8.74 -12.39
N LEU A 93 -4.77 9.17 -11.27
CA LEU A 93 -5.32 10.22 -10.40
C LEU A 93 -5.68 11.51 -11.15
N ASN A 94 -4.78 12.02 -12.00
CA ASN A 94 -5.06 13.21 -12.82
C ASN A 94 -6.25 13.01 -13.77
N THR A 95 -6.44 11.80 -14.31
CA THR A 95 -7.60 11.51 -15.17
C THR A 95 -8.90 11.51 -14.35
N ILE A 96 -8.87 10.97 -13.13
CA ILE A 96 -10.00 11.03 -12.19
C ILE A 96 -10.36 12.49 -11.89
N ASP A 97 -9.36 13.28 -11.52
CA ASP A 97 -9.55 14.67 -11.10
C ASP A 97 -10.07 15.54 -12.26
N GLN A 98 -9.56 15.35 -13.47
CA GLN A 98 -10.05 16.03 -14.68
C GLN A 98 -11.50 15.66 -15.00
N LYS A 99 -11.87 14.37 -14.91
CA LYS A 99 -13.24 13.92 -15.16
C LYS A 99 -14.22 14.51 -14.16
N LEU A 100 -13.87 14.50 -12.86
CA LEU A 100 -14.69 15.09 -11.80
C LEU A 100 -14.83 16.61 -12.00
N LYS A 101 -13.72 17.31 -12.28
CA LYS A 101 -13.72 18.75 -12.55
C LYS A 101 -14.58 19.13 -13.75
N ASN A 102 -14.50 18.37 -14.86
CA ASN A 102 -15.31 18.58 -16.05
C ASN A 102 -16.81 18.36 -15.79
N ALA A 103 -17.15 17.54 -14.79
CA ALA A 103 -18.51 17.34 -14.31
C ALA A 103 -18.95 18.39 -13.27
N GLY A 104 -18.13 19.41 -12.99
CA GLY A 104 -18.41 20.46 -12.00
C GLY A 104 -18.21 20.05 -10.55
N LEU A 105 -17.50 18.95 -10.30
CA LEU A 105 -17.27 18.40 -8.96
C LEU A 105 -15.88 18.77 -8.47
N THR A 106 -15.79 19.80 -7.64
CA THR A 106 -14.53 20.27 -7.03
C THR A 106 -14.50 20.09 -5.51
N ASP A 107 -15.61 19.66 -4.91
CA ASP A 107 -15.74 19.46 -3.48
C ASP A 107 -15.68 17.97 -3.17
N ASN A 108 -14.59 17.54 -2.52
CA ASN A 108 -14.34 16.14 -2.21
C ASN A 108 -15.45 15.52 -1.35
N LYS A 109 -16.06 16.29 -0.42
CA LYS A 109 -17.14 15.76 0.43
C LYS A 109 -18.39 15.47 -0.40
N LYS A 110 -18.77 16.39 -1.30
CA LYS A 110 -19.88 16.18 -2.23
C LYS A 110 -19.66 15.02 -3.20
N ILE A 111 -18.41 14.78 -3.61
CA ILE A 111 -18.07 13.63 -4.47
C ILE A 111 -18.42 12.31 -3.77
N LEU A 112 -18.19 12.19 -2.45
CA LEU A 112 -18.50 10.97 -1.68
C LEU A 112 -20.01 10.71 -1.55
N GLU A 113 -20.83 11.75 -1.66
CA GLU A 113 -22.30 11.69 -1.56
C GLU A 113 -22.98 11.31 -2.88
N LEU A 114 -22.24 11.25 -3.99
CA LEU A 114 -22.79 10.89 -5.29
C LEU A 114 -23.27 9.44 -5.33
N SER A 115 -24.39 9.24 -6.01
CA SER A 115 -24.92 7.90 -6.30
C SER A 115 -23.91 7.06 -7.10
N PRO A 116 -23.86 5.73 -6.90
CA PRO A 116 -23.00 4.82 -7.67
C PRO A 116 -23.11 5.01 -9.18
N GLU A 117 -24.34 5.19 -9.70
CA GLU A 117 -24.63 5.35 -11.12
C GLU A 117 -23.98 6.62 -11.70
N ARG A 118 -24.04 7.72 -10.95
CA ARG A 118 -23.45 9.00 -11.35
C ARG A 118 -21.92 8.94 -11.36
N LEU A 119 -21.33 8.32 -10.34
CA LEU A 119 -19.88 8.09 -10.30
C LEU A 119 -19.44 7.22 -11.50
N ARG A 120 -20.23 6.20 -11.84
CA ARG A 120 -19.95 5.32 -12.97
C ARG A 120 -20.01 6.03 -14.30
N GLU A 121 -21.02 6.88 -14.50
CA GLU A 121 -21.17 7.70 -15.70
C GLU A 121 -19.96 8.63 -15.91
N ILE A 122 -19.47 9.26 -14.84
CA ILE A 122 -18.34 10.20 -14.91
C ILE A 122 -17.02 9.46 -15.11
N LEU A 123 -16.76 8.42 -14.31
CA LEU A 123 -15.45 7.80 -14.20
C LEU A 123 -15.27 6.64 -15.19
N GLY A 124 -16.34 5.93 -15.53
CA GLY A 124 -16.31 4.78 -16.44
C GLY A 124 -15.60 3.56 -15.85
N VAL A 125 -15.66 3.36 -14.53
CA VAL A 125 -15.04 2.25 -13.79
C VAL A 125 -16.09 1.36 -13.12
N ASP A 126 -15.71 0.17 -12.69
CA ASP A 126 -16.61 -0.79 -12.03
C ASP A 126 -16.76 -0.53 -10.54
N ALA A 127 -15.71 -0.01 -9.88
CA ALA A 127 -15.72 0.29 -8.44
C ALA A 127 -14.90 1.54 -8.12
N VAL A 128 -15.09 2.06 -6.91
CA VAL A 128 -14.32 3.19 -6.38
C VAL A 128 -13.77 2.88 -5.00
N ILE A 129 -12.58 3.42 -4.72
CA ILE A 129 -12.07 3.56 -3.36
C ILE A 129 -12.46 4.93 -2.84
N ARG A 130 -13.08 4.95 -1.66
CA ARG A 130 -13.41 6.15 -0.89
C ARG A 130 -12.58 6.14 0.38
N ALA A 131 -12.05 7.29 0.78
CA ALA A 131 -11.42 7.43 2.09
C ALA A 131 -11.77 8.77 2.74
N ARG A 132 -12.02 8.69 4.05
CA ARG A 132 -12.27 9.81 4.94
C ARG A 132 -11.14 9.83 5.96
N VAL A 133 -10.22 10.80 5.85
CA VAL A 133 -9.21 11.04 6.88
C VAL A 133 -9.92 11.71 8.05
N LEU A 134 -10.09 10.93 9.12
CA LEU A 134 -10.84 11.31 10.31
C LEU A 134 -10.04 12.27 11.19
N SER A 135 -8.77 11.93 11.44
CA SER A 135 -7.85 12.78 12.18
C SER A 135 -6.40 12.56 11.79
N THR A 136 -5.61 13.61 12.00
CA THR A 136 -4.16 13.60 11.79
C THR A 136 -3.49 14.26 12.97
N SER A 137 -2.34 13.74 13.39
CA SER A 137 -1.54 14.35 14.45
C SER A 137 -0.08 14.32 14.05
N ASN A 138 0.63 15.39 14.35
CA ASN A 138 2.07 15.47 14.22
C ASN A 138 2.62 16.16 15.47
N PHE A 139 3.02 15.36 16.45
CA PHE A 139 3.51 15.82 17.73
C PHE A 139 5.04 15.75 17.75
N THR A 140 5.69 16.86 18.11
CA THR A 140 7.13 16.91 18.38
C THR A 140 7.36 17.46 19.79
N GLY A 141 8.00 16.70 20.67
CA GLY A 141 8.25 17.10 22.05
C GLY A 141 9.46 16.41 22.68
N GLY A 142 10.44 17.20 23.14
CA GLY A 142 11.65 16.66 23.77
C GLY A 142 12.47 15.80 22.80
N ILE A 143 12.61 14.51 23.13
CA ILE A 143 13.31 13.50 22.31
C ILE A 143 12.34 12.58 21.52
N HIS A 144 11.06 12.95 21.48
CA HIS A 144 9.98 12.12 20.95
C HIS A 144 9.20 12.88 19.89
N ALA A 145 9.09 12.31 18.69
CA ALA A 145 8.19 12.77 17.66
C ALA A 145 7.28 11.61 17.22
N GLU A 146 5.98 11.88 17.11
CA GLU A 146 4.97 10.95 16.62
C GLU A 146 4.10 11.62 15.56
N THR A 147 3.97 10.97 14.41
CA THR A 147 3.02 11.35 13.36
C THR A 147 2.00 10.23 13.18
N SER A 148 0.71 10.57 13.06
CA SER A 148 -0.36 9.59 12.89
C SER A 148 -1.45 10.03 11.92
N ILE A 149 -2.02 9.04 11.24
CA ILE A 149 -3.17 9.19 10.33
C ILE A 149 -4.24 8.18 10.76
N LYS A 150 -5.46 8.65 11.00
CA LYS A 150 -6.64 7.81 11.18
C LYS A 150 -7.60 8.03 10.03
N ALA A 151 -8.01 6.96 9.35
CA ALA A 151 -8.91 7.05 8.21
C ALA A 151 -9.89 5.87 8.14
N GLY A 152 -11.11 6.16 7.69
CA GLY A 152 -12.08 5.17 7.23
C GLY A 152 -11.99 5.01 5.72
N ILE A 153 -11.90 3.78 5.21
CA ILE A 153 -11.72 3.47 3.80
C ILE A 153 -12.70 2.38 3.39
N ASP A 154 -13.31 2.54 2.22
CA ASP A 154 -14.22 1.56 1.67
C ASP A 154 -14.07 1.42 0.15
N MET A 155 -14.41 0.23 -0.34
CA MET A 155 -14.49 -0.10 -1.76
C MET A 155 -15.96 -0.33 -2.14
N LEU A 156 -16.50 0.54 -2.99
CA LEU A 156 -17.88 0.53 -3.45
C LEU A 156 -17.97 0.01 -4.88
N ASP A 157 -18.74 -1.06 -5.12
CA ASP A 157 -19.10 -1.50 -6.47
C ASP A 157 -20.10 -0.52 -7.09
N LEU A 158 -19.73 0.13 -8.18
CA LEU A 158 -20.58 1.11 -8.85
C LEU A 158 -21.69 0.49 -9.70
N ARG A 159 -21.68 -0.83 -9.88
CA ARG A 159 -22.67 -1.55 -10.69
C ARG A 159 -23.81 -2.09 -9.83
N THR A 160 -23.52 -2.46 -8.59
CA THR A 160 -24.52 -2.99 -7.64
C THR A 160 -24.84 -2.01 -6.51
N GLY A 161 -23.92 -1.08 -6.20
CA GLY A 161 -24.02 -0.20 -5.04
C GLY A 161 -23.56 -0.84 -3.74
N ASP A 162 -23.02 -2.06 -3.78
CA ASP A 162 -22.58 -2.78 -2.59
C ASP A 162 -21.18 -2.34 -2.14
N ILE A 163 -20.97 -2.30 -0.82
CA ILE A 163 -19.64 -2.17 -0.24
C ILE A 163 -18.98 -3.55 -0.26
N ILE A 164 -17.89 -3.67 -1.01
CA ILE A 164 -17.12 -4.91 -1.16
C ILE A 164 -16.21 -5.14 0.06
N TRP A 165 -15.64 -4.04 0.56
CA TRP A 165 -14.71 -4.03 1.69
C TRP A 165 -14.77 -2.65 2.36
N GLU A 166 -14.67 -2.63 3.69
CA GLU A 166 -14.64 -1.41 4.49
C GLU A 166 -13.79 -1.65 5.74
N THR A 167 -13.00 -0.65 6.11
CA THR A 167 -12.18 -0.66 7.33
C THR A 167 -12.02 0.74 7.90
N GLU A 168 -11.74 0.83 9.19
CA GLU A 168 -11.24 2.02 9.85
C GLU A 168 -9.90 1.66 10.49
N HIS A 169 -8.83 2.39 10.13
CA HIS A 169 -7.48 2.11 10.57
C HIS A 169 -6.76 3.36 11.07
N LYS A 170 -5.84 3.17 12.01
CA LYS A 170 -4.91 4.20 12.48
C LYS A 170 -3.49 3.69 12.32
N GLU A 171 -2.66 4.49 11.67
CA GLU A 171 -1.22 4.26 11.57
C GLU A 171 -0.46 5.36 12.31
N SER A 172 0.60 4.99 13.03
CA SER A 172 1.49 5.92 13.75
C SER A 172 2.95 5.58 13.43
N THR A 173 3.75 6.60 13.16
CA THR A 173 5.21 6.50 13.03
C THR A 173 5.89 7.27 14.15
N TYR A 174 6.92 6.66 14.73
CA TYR A 174 7.73 7.27 15.78
C TYR A 174 9.15 7.60 15.30
N SER A 175 9.63 8.79 15.62
CA SER A 175 11.00 9.23 15.35
C SER A 175 11.69 9.57 16.69
N GLY A 176 12.75 8.80 17.03
CA GLY A 176 13.54 8.94 18.25
C GLY A 176 14.69 7.91 18.34
N ILE A 177 15.65 8.14 19.25
CA ILE A 177 16.96 7.43 19.42
C ILE A 177 16.85 5.90 19.51
N LEU A 178 15.65 5.33 19.67
CA LEU A 178 15.41 3.90 19.82
C LEU A 178 14.63 3.24 18.67
N SER A 179 14.37 3.94 17.56
CA SER A 179 13.77 3.31 16.37
C SER A 179 14.80 3.14 15.26
N PRO A 180 15.43 1.96 15.11
CA PRO A 180 16.32 1.69 13.99
C PRO A 180 15.45 1.49 12.75
N THR A 181 15.29 2.53 11.93
CA THR A 181 14.86 2.34 10.54
C THR A 181 15.74 3.21 9.67
N ILE A 182 16.44 2.53 8.77
CA ILE A 182 17.54 3.01 7.92
C ILE A 182 17.02 4.07 6.95
N VAL A 183 16.99 5.34 7.34
CA VAL A 183 17.26 6.55 6.54
C VAL A 183 17.60 7.68 7.53
N GLU A 184 18.80 7.64 8.11
CA GLU A 184 19.31 8.69 9.00
C GLU A 184 20.22 9.69 8.26
N ILE A 185 19.86 10.09 7.03
CA ILE A 185 20.58 11.17 6.33
C ILE A 185 19.60 12.11 5.65
N ILE A 186 18.90 12.92 6.46
CA ILE A 186 18.56 14.30 6.08
C ILE A 186 18.83 15.17 7.32
N GLN A 187 20.12 15.42 7.58
CA GLN A 187 20.55 16.61 8.31
C GLN A 187 20.90 17.66 7.25
N ASP A 188 19.96 18.56 6.96
CA ASP A 188 20.19 20.00 7.14
C ASP A 188 18.91 20.80 6.84
N GLN A 189 18.55 21.63 7.82
CA GLN A 189 17.70 22.83 7.78
C GLN A 189 16.53 22.86 6.78
N MET A 190 15.31 22.65 7.30
CA MET A 190 14.03 23.27 6.89
C MET A 190 12.93 22.64 7.77
N ASP A 191 12.33 23.38 8.69
CA ASP A 191 11.36 22.81 9.64
C ASP A 191 10.08 22.27 8.95
N ASN A 192 9.77 22.73 7.72
CA ASN A 192 8.65 22.20 6.93
C ASN A 192 8.96 20.85 6.25
N VAL A 193 10.22 20.59 5.84
CA VAL A 193 10.58 19.35 5.12
C VAL A 193 10.42 18.11 6.01
N LYS A 194 10.53 18.25 7.34
CA LYS A 194 10.38 17.15 8.30
C LYS A 194 8.93 16.70 8.49
N VAL A 195 7.97 17.63 8.36
CA VAL A 195 6.54 17.33 8.54
C VAL A 195 6.02 16.54 7.34
N ASP A 196 6.35 16.98 6.13
CA ASP A 196 6.03 16.31 4.87
C ASP A 196 6.54 14.87 4.87
N GLU A 197 7.81 14.65 5.24
CA GLU A 197 8.43 13.33 5.29
C GLU A 197 7.77 12.40 6.31
N ALA A 198 7.41 12.92 7.50
CA ALA A 198 6.80 12.12 8.54
C ALA A 198 5.36 11.71 8.19
N PHE A 199 4.59 12.62 7.58
CA PHE A 199 3.27 12.29 7.03
C PHE A 199 3.39 11.33 5.85
N TYR A 200 4.36 11.53 4.96
CA TYR A 200 4.64 10.63 3.84
C TYR A 200 4.89 9.20 4.31
N LYS A 201 5.81 9.03 5.26
CA LYS A 201 6.14 7.72 5.83
C LYS A 201 4.93 7.05 6.51
N THR A 202 4.16 7.83 7.25
CA THR A 202 2.96 7.33 7.93
C THR A 202 1.90 6.89 6.91
N ALA A 203 1.66 7.70 5.87
CA ALA A 203 0.74 7.38 4.77
C ALA A 203 1.20 6.17 3.94
N GLU A 204 2.51 6.03 3.73
CA GLU A 204 3.14 4.88 3.06
C GLU A 204 2.86 3.59 3.84
N MET A 205 3.17 3.58 5.13
CA MET A 205 2.95 2.42 6.01
C MET A 205 1.47 2.07 6.12
N PHE A 206 0.60 3.08 6.25
CA PHE A 206 -0.85 2.91 6.22
C PHE A 206 -1.25 2.20 4.93
N SER A 207 -0.84 2.75 3.78
CA SER A 207 -1.19 2.21 2.45
C SER A 207 -0.74 0.76 2.29
N MET A 208 0.49 0.43 2.70
CA MET A 208 1.02 -0.93 2.65
C MET A 208 0.23 -1.92 3.51
N ASN A 209 -0.18 -1.50 4.71
CA ASN A 209 -0.98 -2.35 5.59
C ASN A 209 -2.38 -2.59 5.02
N MET A 210 -3.00 -1.57 4.43
CA MET A 210 -4.32 -1.70 3.78
C MET A 210 -4.35 -2.67 2.62
N MET A 211 -3.27 -2.77 1.83
CA MET A 211 -3.23 -3.71 0.70
C MET A 211 -3.43 -5.18 1.12
N LYS A 212 -3.14 -5.52 2.39
CA LYS A 212 -3.33 -6.89 2.90
C LYS A 212 -4.80 -7.23 3.17
N GLU A 213 -5.65 -6.20 3.32
CA GLU A 213 -7.05 -6.36 3.68
C GLU A 213 -7.99 -6.25 2.48
N ILE A 214 -7.59 -5.48 1.46
CA ILE A 214 -8.37 -5.32 0.24
C ILE A 214 -8.41 -6.65 -0.52
N PRO A 215 -9.60 -7.14 -0.93
CA PRO A 215 -9.70 -8.33 -1.74
C PRO A 215 -8.89 -8.19 -3.03
N ASP A 216 -7.85 -8.99 -3.21
CA ASP A 216 -7.11 -9.00 -4.47
C ASP A 216 -7.78 -9.97 -5.44
N PRO A 217 -8.31 -9.49 -6.58
CA PRO A 217 -8.92 -10.39 -7.54
C PRO A 217 -7.88 -11.37 -8.09
N ALA A 218 -6.58 -11.08 -8.05
CA ALA A 218 -5.49 -11.92 -8.53
C ALA A 218 -5.59 -13.39 -8.06
N ASP A 219 -6.05 -13.64 -6.83
CA ASP A 219 -6.17 -14.98 -6.25
C ASP A 219 -7.43 -15.76 -6.71
N SER A 220 -8.44 -15.06 -7.22
CA SER A 220 -9.77 -15.61 -7.55
C SER A 220 -9.95 -16.01 -9.02
N TRP A 221 -9.03 -15.62 -9.91
CA TRP A 221 -9.12 -15.95 -11.34
C TRP A 221 -8.69 -17.40 -11.59
N LYS A 222 -9.66 -18.26 -11.97
CA LYS A 222 -9.40 -19.65 -12.42
C LYS A 222 -8.85 -19.76 -13.85
N GLU A 223 -8.73 -18.66 -14.57
CA GLU A 223 -7.85 -18.56 -15.73
C GLU A 223 -6.52 -18.00 -15.23
N GLU A 224 -5.37 -18.57 -15.60
CA GLU A 224 -4.04 -18.09 -15.19
C GLU A 224 -3.82 -16.62 -15.64
N ILE A 225 -4.33 -15.66 -14.86
CA ILE A 225 -4.09 -14.23 -15.05
C ILE A 225 -2.69 -13.96 -14.50
N ARG A 226 -1.69 -14.18 -15.34
CA ARG A 226 -0.33 -13.78 -15.05
C ARG A 226 -0.18 -12.29 -15.34
N LEU A 227 -0.10 -11.48 -14.29
CA LEU A 227 0.32 -10.08 -14.43
C LEU A 227 1.70 -10.00 -15.09
N PRO A 228 1.94 -9.01 -15.96
CA PRO A 228 3.27 -8.72 -16.49
C PRO A 228 4.34 -8.68 -15.40
N LYS A 229 5.35 -9.55 -15.48
CA LYS A 229 6.43 -9.54 -14.50
C LYS A 229 7.46 -8.47 -14.83
N ILE A 230 7.82 -7.65 -13.84
CA ILE A 230 8.98 -6.76 -13.89
C ILE A 230 10.05 -7.29 -12.94
N THR A 231 11.20 -7.69 -13.49
CA THR A 231 12.31 -8.26 -12.73
C THR A 231 13.21 -7.18 -12.13
N SER A 232 13.49 -6.10 -12.86
CA SER A 232 14.27 -4.97 -12.35
C SER A 232 13.87 -3.66 -12.98
N ILE A 233 14.16 -2.57 -12.26
CA ILE A 233 14.11 -1.20 -12.75
C ILE A 233 15.37 -0.50 -12.23
N GLU A 234 16.04 0.22 -13.11
CA GLU A 234 17.29 0.93 -12.85
C GLU A 234 17.17 2.35 -13.38
N THR A 235 17.74 3.31 -12.65
CA THR A 235 17.76 4.71 -13.05
C THR A 235 19.14 5.32 -12.79
N ASN A 236 19.42 6.48 -13.39
CA ASN A 236 20.62 7.26 -13.08
C ASN A 236 20.48 8.12 -11.81
N LEU A 237 19.36 8.01 -11.08
CA LEU A 237 19.13 8.77 -9.87
C LEU A 237 19.92 8.20 -8.69
N LYS A 238 20.44 9.10 -7.87
CA LYS A 238 21.16 8.79 -6.64
C LYS A 238 20.48 9.50 -5.46
N PRO A 239 20.58 8.96 -4.23
CA PRO A 239 20.09 9.64 -3.05
C PRO A 239 20.64 11.07 -2.94
N GLY A 240 19.78 12.05 -2.64
CA GLY A 240 20.15 13.45 -2.48
C GLY A 240 20.51 14.21 -3.78
N LEU A 241 20.35 13.58 -4.95
CA LEU A 241 20.62 14.23 -6.23
C LEU A 241 19.53 15.25 -6.56
N LYS A 242 19.86 16.55 -6.49
CA LYS A 242 19.02 17.62 -7.04
C LYS A 242 19.24 17.74 -8.54
N LEU A 243 18.19 17.52 -9.32
CA LEU A 243 18.23 17.62 -10.77
C LEU A 243 17.93 19.06 -11.23
N LYS A 244 18.50 19.47 -12.36
CA LYS A 244 18.33 20.80 -12.96
C LYS A 244 17.59 20.71 -14.28
N PRO A 245 17.05 21.83 -14.79
CA PRO A 245 16.55 21.89 -16.16
C PRO A 245 17.60 21.39 -17.15
N ASN A 246 17.15 20.65 -18.16
CA ASN A 246 17.93 19.92 -19.16
C ASN A 246 18.66 18.66 -18.66
N ASP A 247 18.64 18.34 -17.36
CA ASP A 247 19.05 17.03 -16.89
C ASP A 247 18.09 15.94 -17.40
N ARG A 248 18.62 14.73 -17.56
CA ARG A 248 17.88 13.61 -18.12
C ARG A 248 17.80 12.47 -17.12
N ILE A 249 16.57 12.05 -16.82
CA ILE A 249 16.28 10.84 -16.07
C ILE A 249 16.22 9.71 -17.08
N TYR A 250 17.08 8.71 -16.90
CA TYR A 250 17.10 7.49 -17.70
C TYR A 250 16.49 6.36 -16.90
N VAL A 251 15.62 5.57 -17.53
CA VAL A 251 14.98 4.41 -16.92
C VAL A 251 15.23 3.20 -17.80
N ASN A 252 15.80 2.17 -17.20
CA ASN A 252 15.92 0.83 -17.77
C ASN A 252 15.05 -0.12 -16.97
N LEU A 253 14.23 -0.90 -17.65
CA LEU A 253 13.28 -1.82 -17.06
C LEU A 253 13.44 -3.19 -17.70
N ARG A 254 13.55 -4.23 -16.88
CA ARG A 254 13.54 -5.63 -17.33
C ARG A 254 12.27 -6.33 -16.90
N GLY A 255 11.67 -7.10 -17.80
CA GLY A 255 10.43 -7.81 -17.53
C GLY A 255 9.99 -8.72 -18.67
N ASP A 256 8.73 -9.10 -18.67
CA ASP A 256 8.14 -9.95 -19.71
C ASP A 256 8.22 -9.25 -21.09
N PRO A 257 8.57 -9.96 -22.17
CA PRO A 257 8.81 -9.38 -23.49
C PRO A 257 7.51 -9.07 -24.25
N GLY A 258 7.59 -8.15 -25.23
CA GLY A 258 6.50 -7.84 -26.16
C GLY A 258 5.35 -7.04 -25.55
N LEU A 259 5.57 -6.40 -24.41
CA LEU A 259 4.59 -5.61 -23.69
C LEU A 259 4.75 -4.11 -23.98
N THR A 260 3.77 -3.31 -23.59
CA THR A 260 3.90 -1.85 -23.67
C THR A 260 4.43 -1.31 -22.35
N GLY A 261 5.58 -0.65 -22.39
CA GLY A 261 6.25 -0.13 -21.20
C GLY A 261 6.09 1.37 -21.02
N TYR A 262 5.95 1.79 -19.76
CA TYR A 262 5.91 3.20 -19.36
C TYR A 262 6.66 3.38 -18.04
N PHE A 263 7.05 4.61 -17.72
CA PHE A 263 7.42 4.97 -16.37
C PHE A 263 6.81 6.30 -15.94
N ASP A 264 6.66 6.45 -14.63
CA ASP A 264 6.11 7.62 -13.97
C ASP A 264 7.18 8.23 -13.05
N ILE A 265 7.10 9.56 -12.87
CA ILE A 265 7.89 10.35 -11.92
C ILE A 265 6.89 10.93 -10.91
N GLY A 266 6.71 10.24 -9.79
CA GLY A 266 5.68 10.55 -8.80
C GLY A 266 4.28 10.60 -9.41
N SER A 267 3.39 11.39 -8.79
CA SER A 267 2.08 11.73 -9.38
C SER A 267 2.15 12.86 -10.41
N TRP A 268 3.30 13.56 -10.47
CA TRP A 268 3.49 14.74 -11.29
C TRP A 268 3.55 14.44 -12.79
N LYS A 269 4.28 13.40 -13.19
CA LYS A 269 4.42 13.03 -14.61
C LYS A 269 4.26 11.54 -14.82
N SER A 270 3.19 11.15 -15.50
CA SER A 270 2.88 9.75 -15.76
C SER A 270 2.90 9.39 -17.24
N ASN A 271 2.96 8.09 -17.53
CA ASN A 271 2.90 7.48 -18.85
C ASN A 271 4.05 7.91 -19.78
N ILE A 272 5.26 8.11 -19.24
CA ILE A 272 6.44 8.40 -20.05
C ILE A 272 6.84 7.09 -20.76
N PRO A 273 6.87 7.06 -22.11
CA PRO A 273 6.99 5.80 -22.84
C PRO A 273 8.38 5.16 -22.64
N LEU A 274 8.39 3.85 -22.42
CA LEU A 274 9.56 3.01 -22.57
C LEU A 274 9.49 2.28 -23.91
N LYS A 275 10.63 2.17 -24.59
CA LYS A 275 10.77 1.41 -25.83
C LYS A 275 11.44 0.08 -25.53
N GLU A 276 10.83 -1.03 -25.97
CA GLU A 276 11.50 -2.33 -25.95
C GLU A 276 12.63 -2.32 -27.00
N ILE A 277 13.87 -2.45 -26.54
CA ILE A 277 15.05 -2.45 -27.42
C ILE A 277 15.46 -3.87 -27.79
N VAL A 278 15.35 -4.79 -26.83
CA VAL A 278 15.44 -6.23 -27.03
C VAL A 278 14.35 -6.91 -26.19
N PRO A 279 13.91 -8.13 -26.54
CA PRO A 279 12.86 -8.82 -25.80
C PRO A 279 13.08 -8.77 -24.28
N GLY A 280 12.16 -8.13 -23.57
CA GLY A 280 12.16 -8.01 -22.12
C GLY A 280 13.07 -6.90 -21.54
N LEU A 281 13.73 -6.09 -22.37
CA LEU A 281 14.48 -4.89 -21.95
C LEU A 281 13.87 -3.64 -22.58
N TYR A 282 13.39 -2.77 -21.69
CA TYR A 282 12.71 -1.54 -22.02
C TYR A 282 13.53 -0.35 -21.54
N THR A 283 13.72 0.65 -22.41
CA THR A 283 14.47 1.86 -22.08
C THR A 283 13.65 3.09 -22.44
N GLY A 284 13.67 4.08 -21.57
CA GLY A 284 13.12 5.40 -21.83
C GLY A 284 13.83 6.46 -21.02
N SER A 285 13.40 7.70 -21.22
CA SER A 285 14.03 8.83 -20.56
C SER A 285 13.12 10.04 -20.55
N TYR A 286 13.34 10.92 -19.59
CA TYR A 286 12.67 12.20 -19.48
C TYR A 286 13.69 13.32 -19.31
N THR A 287 13.55 14.38 -20.08
CA THR A 287 14.38 15.60 -19.94
C THR A 287 13.59 16.63 -19.16
N ILE A 288 14.17 17.09 -18.06
CA ILE A 288 13.55 18.09 -17.17
C ILE A 288 13.49 19.42 -17.91
N LYS A 289 12.31 20.04 -17.91
CA LYS A 289 12.08 21.36 -18.47
C LYS A 289 12.21 22.43 -17.39
N SER A 290 12.48 23.67 -17.78
CA SER A 290 12.59 24.79 -16.83
C SER A 290 11.29 25.08 -16.07
N SER A 291 10.14 24.65 -16.61
CA SER A 291 8.82 24.77 -15.98
C SER A 291 8.43 23.57 -15.11
N ASP A 292 9.28 22.55 -15.03
CA ASP A 292 8.99 21.33 -14.28
C ASP A 292 9.32 21.56 -12.80
N GLU A 293 8.42 21.13 -11.91
CA GLU A 293 8.58 21.21 -10.46
C GLU A 293 8.11 19.90 -9.84
N ALA A 294 8.97 19.23 -9.08
CA ALA A 294 8.62 18.00 -8.38
C ALA A 294 9.32 17.93 -7.02
N SER A 295 8.50 17.80 -5.97
CA SER A 295 8.93 17.32 -4.67
C SER A 295 9.28 15.82 -4.76
N SER A 296 10.16 15.35 -3.88
CA SER A 296 10.75 14.01 -3.85
C SER A 296 9.84 12.89 -4.41
N SER A 297 10.07 12.51 -5.66
CA SER A 297 9.16 11.69 -6.47
C SER A 297 9.76 10.32 -6.78
N LEU A 298 9.00 9.26 -6.50
CA LEU A 298 9.36 7.88 -6.84
C LEU A 298 9.33 7.65 -8.36
N ILE A 299 10.27 6.85 -8.86
CA ILE A 299 10.21 6.34 -10.24
C ILE A 299 9.49 4.99 -10.24
N VAL A 300 8.37 4.90 -10.96
CA VAL A 300 7.58 3.67 -11.09
C VAL A 300 7.56 3.24 -12.54
N GLY A 301 8.04 2.04 -12.83
CA GLY A 301 7.95 1.41 -14.15
C GLY A 301 6.73 0.51 -14.26
N THR A 302 6.06 0.54 -15.41
CA THR A 302 4.85 -0.23 -15.71
C THR A 302 5.04 -1.01 -17.01
N LEU A 303 4.69 -2.30 -17.02
CA LEU A 303 4.52 -3.10 -18.23
C LEU A 303 3.07 -3.50 -18.37
N LYS A 304 2.46 -3.23 -19.53
CA LYS A 304 1.05 -3.49 -19.82
C LYS A 304 0.89 -4.43 -21.00
N ASN A 305 0.04 -5.43 -20.86
CA ASN A 305 -0.29 -6.36 -21.95
C ASN A 305 -1.47 -5.87 -22.80
N LYS A 306 -1.74 -6.58 -23.90
CA LYS A 306 -2.81 -6.22 -24.86
C LYS A 306 -4.21 -6.26 -24.26
N ASN A 307 -4.42 -7.02 -23.19
CA ASN A 307 -5.70 -7.15 -22.48
C ASN A 307 -5.89 -6.07 -21.41
N GLY A 308 -4.90 -5.18 -21.24
CA GLY A 308 -4.96 -4.07 -20.29
C GLY A 308 -4.38 -4.38 -18.91
N LEU A 309 -3.96 -5.62 -18.63
CA LEU A 309 -3.33 -5.98 -17.36
C LEU A 309 -1.93 -5.38 -17.29
N ALA A 310 -1.58 -4.84 -16.14
CA ALA A 310 -0.32 -4.16 -15.92
C ALA A 310 0.42 -4.74 -14.70
N GLY A 311 1.73 -4.85 -14.81
CA GLY A 311 2.62 -5.05 -13.66
C GLY A 311 3.47 -3.81 -13.44
N LYS A 312 3.76 -3.48 -12.18
CA LYS A 312 4.48 -2.27 -11.78
C LYS A 312 5.67 -2.58 -10.89
N LYS A 313 6.72 -1.76 -10.94
CA LYS A 313 7.89 -1.84 -10.04
C LYS A 313 8.50 -0.46 -9.83
N PHE A 314 8.79 -0.12 -8.58
CA PHE A 314 9.44 1.14 -8.23
C PHE A 314 10.95 0.99 -8.03
N TYR A 315 11.68 2.06 -8.33
CA TYR A 315 13.10 2.18 -8.02
C TYR A 315 13.26 2.53 -6.54
N LYS A 316 13.99 1.68 -5.80
CA LYS A 316 14.12 1.75 -4.34
C LYS A 316 15.30 2.58 -3.84
N GLU A 317 16.26 2.88 -4.71
CA GLU A 317 17.57 3.40 -4.32
C GLU A 317 17.70 4.93 -4.48
N GLY A 318 16.63 5.64 -4.86
CA GLY A 318 16.66 7.10 -5.03
C GLY A 318 15.35 7.70 -5.51
N MET A 319 15.16 8.98 -5.22
CA MET A 319 13.97 9.76 -5.58
C MET A 319 14.38 10.92 -6.51
N ALA A 320 13.48 11.34 -7.40
CA ALA A 320 13.68 12.50 -8.25
C ALA A 320 13.22 13.76 -7.53
N HIS A 321 14.08 14.78 -7.44
CA HIS A 321 13.71 16.08 -6.88
C HIS A 321 14.34 17.19 -7.73
N PHE A 322 13.51 18.17 -8.12
CA PHE A 322 13.92 19.35 -8.87
C PHE A 322 12.93 20.49 -8.68
N ASP A 323 13.48 21.70 -8.63
CA ASP A 323 12.73 22.95 -8.47
C ASP A 323 12.70 23.71 -9.80
N SER A 324 11.65 24.50 -10.01
CA SER A 324 11.58 25.40 -11.16
C SER A 324 12.67 26.48 -11.05
N SER A 325 13.27 26.87 -12.18
CA SER A 325 14.29 27.91 -12.17
C SER A 325 13.63 29.28 -11.95
N THR A 326 13.91 29.93 -10.81
CA THR A 326 13.58 31.35 -10.60
C THR A 326 14.41 32.20 -11.55
N ASN A 327 13.75 32.98 -12.39
CA ASN A 327 14.39 34.01 -13.22
C ASN A 327 14.76 35.23 -12.39
#